data_AF-A0A3M0AFA6-F1
#
_entry.id   AF-A0A3M0AFA6-F1
#
_cell.length_a   1.000
_cell.length_b   1.000
_cell.length_c   1.000
_cell.angle_alpha   90.00
_cell.angle_beta   90.00
_cell.angle_gamma   90.00
#
_symmetry.space_group_name_H-M   'P 1'
#
loop_
_entity.id
_entity.type
_entity.pdbx_description
1 polymer ?
#
loop_
_entity_poly.entity_id
_entity_poly.type
_entity_poly.pdbx_seq_one_letter_code
_entity_poly.pdbx_strand_id
1 'polypeptide(L)'
;MDDEVFELVELSSGTIALKRHGDDSENAECLIKIEIGPEIEKNLSVERMEFVRIMLEAGFSEAADRHQSHYEEELPLQHSQLLH
;
A
#
# COMPACT_ATOMS: atom_id res chain seq x y z
N MET A 1 -6.92 -10.30 17.05
CA MET A 1 -6.40 -10.35 15.68
C MET A 1 -5.02 -9.77 15.78
N ASP A 2 -4.01 -10.54 15.41
CA ASP A 2 -2.67 -9.98 15.24
C ASP A 2 -2.72 -9.24 13.91
N ASP A 3 -2.83 -7.91 13.97
CA ASP A 3 -2.73 -7.10 12.76
C ASP A 3 -1.32 -7.27 12.20
N GLU A 4 -1.21 -7.74 10.96
CA GLU A 4 0.09 -7.85 10.30
C GLU A 4 0.64 -6.44 10.06
N VAL A 5 1.65 -6.06 10.84
CA VAL A 5 2.34 -4.77 10.69
C VAL A 5 3.49 -4.94 9.70
N PHE A 6 3.58 -4.00 8.76
CA PHE A 6 4.66 -3.94 7.78
C PHE A 6 5.45 -2.64 7.97
N GLU A 7 6.73 -2.69 7.62
CA GLU A 7 7.64 -1.54 7.74
C GLU A 7 8.50 -1.38 6.50
N LEU A 8 8.80 -0.11 6.18
CA LEU A 8 9.76 0.26 5.16
C LEU A 8 11.16 0.26 5.76
N VAL A 9 12.09 -0.41 5.08
CA VAL A 9 13.50 -0.44 5.46
C VAL A 9 14.39 -0.12 4.27
N GLU A 10 15.50 0.57 4.52
CA GLU A 10 16.58 0.71 3.54
C GLU A 10 17.57 -0.42 3.74
N LEU A 11 17.73 -1.26 2.72
CA LEU A 11 18.69 -2.35 2.71
C LEU A 11 20.11 -1.81 2.56
N SER A 12 21.11 -2.60 2.92
CA SER A 12 22.53 -2.25 2.74
C SER A 12 22.92 -2.00 1.28
N SER A 13 22.13 -2.48 0.31
CA SER A 13 22.25 -2.15 -1.11
C SER A 13 21.80 -0.74 -1.48
N GLY A 14 21.17 0.00 -0.55
CA GLY A 14 20.49 1.27 -0.82
C GLY A 14 19.11 1.10 -1.48
N THR A 15 18.58 -0.13 -1.52
CA THR A 15 17.23 -0.42 -2.01
C THR A 15 16.22 -0.25 -0.88
N ILE A 16 15.10 0.40 -1.13
CA ILE A 16 14.00 0.48 -0.16
C ILE A 16 13.12 -0.76 -0.32
N ALA A 17 12.82 -1.44 0.78
CA ALA A 17 12.00 -2.64 0.79
C ALA A 17 10.87 -2.53 1.81
N LEU A 18 9.76 -3.22 1.54
CA LEU A 18 8.68 -3.44 2.49
C LEU A 18 8.81 -4.85 3.07
N LYS A 19 8.95 -4.95 4.39
CA LYS A 19 9.02 -6.23 5.11
C LYS A 19 8.00 -6.30 6.24
N ARG A 20 7.78 -7.50 6.76
CA ARG A 20 7.01 -7.70 8.00
C ARG A 20 7.79 -7.13 9.18
N HIS A 21 7.09 -6.37 10.03
CA HIS A 21 7.69 -5.79 11.22
C HIS A 21 8.10 -6.90 12.20
N GLY A 22 9.33 -6.82 12.72
CA GLY A 22 9.88 -7.79 13.66
C GLY A 22 10.39 -9.10 13.03
N ASP A 23 10.32 -9.25 11.70
CA ASP A 23 11.04 -10.32 11.00
C ASP A 23 12.47 -9.86 10.69
N ASP A 24 13.36 -10.19 11.63
CA ASP A 24 14.81 -9.96 11.53
C ASP A 24 15.58 -11.24 11.20
N SER A 25 14.88 -12.28 10.75
CA SER A 25 15.53 -13.50 10.31
C SER A 25 16.43 -13.22 9.10
N GLU A 26 17.55 -13.95 8.96
CA GLU A 26 18.40 -13.86 7.76
C GLU A 26 17.63 -14.23 6.46
N ASN A 27 16.46 -14.87 6.61
CA ASN A 27 15.55 -15.22 5.53
C ASN A 27 14.30 -14.32 5.47
N ALA A 28 14.28 -13.19 6.19
CA ALA A 28 13.15 -12.26 6.19
C ALA A 28 12.86 -11.82 4.76
N GLU A 29 11.77 -12.33 4.20
CA GLU A 29 11.47 -12.16 2.80
C GLU A 29 10.95 -10.74 2.58
N CYS A 30 11.69 -9.93 1.82
CA CYS A 30 11.20 -8.65 1.36
C CYS A 30 9.98 -8.91 0.47
N LEU A 31 8.80 -8.52 0.94
CA LEU A 31 7.56 -8.72 0.20
C LEU A 31 7.55 -7.89 -1.08
N ILE A 32 8.14 -6.70 -1.02
CA ILE A 32 8.23 -5.76 -2.14
C ILE A 32 9.60 -5.07 -2.09
N LYS A 33 10.24 -4.95 -3.24
CA LYS A 33 11.42 -4.10 -3.46
C LYS A 33 11.00 -2.90 -4.30
N ILE A 34 11.38 -1.71 -3.87
CA ILE A 34 11.01 -0.45 -4.50
C ILE A 34 12.28 0.18 -5.05
N GLU A 35 12.35 0.26 -6.38
CA GLU A 35 13.46 0.87 -7.10
C GLU A 35 13.02 2.20 -7.69
N ILE A 36 13.71 3.26 -7.33
CA ILE A 36 13.48 4.59 -7.89
C ILE A 36 14.33 4.70 -9.16
N GLY A 37 13.66 4.94 -10.29
CA GLY A 37 14.35 5.12 -11.56
C GLY A 37 15.31 6.33 -11.52
N PRO A 38 16.42 6.28 -12.28
CA PRO A 38 17.46 7.30 -12.24
C PRO A 38 16.98 8.68 -12.71
N GLU A 39 15.90 8.74 -13.49
CA GLU A 39 15.29 10.00 -13.93
C GLU A 39 14.55 10.71 -12.79
N ILE A 40 13.97 9.94 -11.86
CA ILE A 40 13.28 10.48 -10.69
C ILE A 40 14.30 10.84 -9.60
N GLU A 41 15.34 10.01 -9.40
CA GLU A 41 16.41 10.30 -8.42
C GLU A 41 17.11 11.63 -8.66
N LYS A 42 17.32 12.03 -9.92
CA LYS A 42 17.94 13.32 -10.25
C LYS A 42 17.10 14.54 -9.88
N ASN A 43 15.78 14.34 -9.75
CA ASN A 43 14.81 15.41 -9.51
C ASN A 43 14.17 15.33 -8.13
N LEU A 44 14.60 14.37 -7.31
CA LEU A 44 14.14 14.21 -5.94
C LEU A 44 14.71 15.34 -5.07
N SER A 45 13.84 16.26 -4.66
CA SER A 45 14.15 17.32 -3.69
C SER A 45 13.96 16.88 -2.23
N VAL A 46 13.35 15.71 -2.03
CA VAL A 46 13.08 15.08 -0.73
C VAL A 46 13.87 13.77 -0.61
N GLU A 47 14.05 13.30 0.62
CA GLU A 47 14.73 12.03 0.89
C GLU A 47 13.97 10.85 0.25
N ARG A 48 14.71 9.86 -0.27
CA ARG A 48 14.15 8.71 -1.02
C ARG A 48 13.10 7.95 -0.21
N MET A 49 13.34 7.78 1.08
CA MET A 49 12.42 7.08 2.00
C MET A 49 11.08 7.81 2.12
N GLU A 50 11.12 9.13 2.33
CA GLU A 50 9.91 9.95 2.45
C GLU A 50 9.11 9.97 1.14
N PHE A 51 9.81 10.02 0.00
CA PHE A 51 9.16 9.90 -1.30
C PHE A 51 8.40 8.57 -1.46
N VAL A 52 9.04 7.45 -1.13
CA VAL A 52 8.40 6.13 -1.21
C VAL A 52 7.21 6.04 -0.26
N ARG A 53 7.34 6.58 0.95
CA ARG A 53 6.25 6.62 1.93
C ARG A 53 5.04 7.37 1.40
N ILE A 54 5.23 8.59 0.88
CA ILE A 54 4.15 9.41 0.31
C ILE A 54 3.47 8.70 -0.86
N MET A 55 4.26 8.06 -1.73
CA MET A 55 3.73 7.29 -2.87
C MET A 55 2.84 6.12 -2.42
N LEU A 56 3.25 5.39 -1.39
CA LEU A 56 2.46 4.29 -0.83
C LEU A 56 1.19 4.78 -0.15
N GLU A 57 1.27 5.86 0.64
CA GLU A 57 0.11 6.48 1.28
C GLU A 57 -0.91 6.97 0.24
N ALA A 58 -0.46 7.61 -0.84
CA ALA A 58 -1.31 8.06 -1.93
C ALA A 58 -1.98 6.89 -2.67
N GLY A 59 -1.22 5.84 -3.00
CA GLY A 59 -1.75 4.65 -3.66
C GLY A 59 -2.76 3.90 -2.78
N PHE A 60 -2.54 3.85 -1.47
CA PHE A 60 -3.49 3.27 -0.53
C PHE A 60 -4.79 4.07 -0.46
N SER A 61 -4.70 5.40 -0.38
CA SER A 61 -5.88 6.28 -0.39
C SER A 61 -6.72 6.06 -1.64
N GLU A 62 -6.10 6.03 -2.82
CA GLU A 62 -6.80 5.81 -4.08
C GLU A 62 -7.43 4.41 -4.19
N ALA A 63 -6.75 3.38 -3.68
CA ALA A 63 -7.29 2.03 -3.61
C ALA A 63 -8.50 1.93 -2.66
N ALA A 64 -8.44 2.60 -1.51
CA ALA A 64 -9.54 2.66 -0.55
C ALA A 64 -10.78 3.35 -1.15
N ASP A 65 -10.57 4.48 -1.84
CA ASP A 65 -11.64 5.22 -2.53
C ASP A 65 -12.32 4.34 -3.60
N ARG A 66 -11.53 3.61 -4.41
CA ARG A 66 -12.06 2.66 -5.41
C ARG A 66 -12.84 1.51 -4.80
N HIS A 67 -12.42 1.00 -3.64
CA HIS A 67 -13.15 -0.07 -2.96
C HIS A 67 -14.47 0.42 -2.37
N GLN A 68 -14.57 1.66 -1.90
CA GLN A 68 -15.85 2.22 -1.45
C GLN A 68 -16.87 2.35 -2.59
N SER A 69 -16.45 2.73 -3.80
CA SER A 69 -17.35 2.84 -4.96
C SER A 69 -17.94 1.49 -5.41
N HIS A 70 -17.30 0.36 -5.08
CA HIS A 70 -17.77 -0.97 -5.47
C HIS A 70 -18.84 -1.57 -4.54
N TYR A 71 -19.12 -0.95 -3.38
CA TYR A 71 -20.17 -1.40 -2.46
C TYR A 71 -21.51 -0.66 -2.62
N GLU A 72 -21.60 0.35 -3.51
CA GLU A 72 -22.85 1.09 -3.76
C GLU A 72 -23.67 0.56 -4.95
N GLU A 73 -23.11 -0.34 -5.77
CA GLU A 73 -23.83 -0.99 -6.88
C GLU A 73 -24.08 -2.48 -6.59
N GLU A 74 -24.89 -2.81 -5.59
CA GLU A 74 -25.66 -4.07 -5.53
C GLU A 74 -26.63 -4.08 -4.33
N LEU A 75 -27.69 -3.26 -4.41
CA LEU A 75 -28.95 -3.60 -3.74
C LEU A 75 -29.99 -3.85 -4.82
N PRO A 76 -30.40 -5.10 -5.08
CA PRO A 76 -31.62 -5.31 -5.84
C PRO A 76 -32.77 -4.72 -5.01
N LEU A 77 -33.40 -3.67 -5.53
CA LEU A 77 -34.71 -3.18 -5.09
C LEU A 77 -35.77 -4.28 -5.34
N GLN A 78 -35.73 -5.35 -4.55
CA GLN A 78 -36.80 -6.34 -4.44
C GLN A 78 -37.51 -6.15 -3.11
N HIS A 79 -38.20 -5.03 -2.94
CA HIS A 79 -39.24 -4.91 -1.91
C HIS A 79 -40.35 -3.97 -2.41
N SER A 80 -41.18 -4.49 -3.31
CA SER A 80 -42.57 -4.04 -3.41
C SER A 80 -43.44 -5.14 -4.04
N GLN A 81 -43.53 -6.27 -3.35
CA GLN A 81 -44.74 -7.08 -3.37
C GLN A 81 -45.09 -7.39 -1.93
N LEU A 82 -46.40 -7.30 -1.63
CA LEU A 82 -47.08 -7.49 -0.35
C LEU A 82 -47.25 -6.18 0.46
N LEU A 83 -48.35 -5.45 0.21
CA LEU A 83 -49.59 -5.64 0.97
C LEU A 83 -50.69 -4.61 0.58
N HIS A 84 -51.85 -5.17 0.24
CA HIS A 84 -53.23 -4.60 0.13
C HIS A 84 -53.61 -3.79 -1.12
#